data_AF-A0A2D4NUV7-F1
#
_entry.id   AF-A0A2D4NUV7-F1
#
_cell.length_a   1.000
_cell.length_b   1.000
_cell.length_c   1.000
_cell.angle_alpha   90.00
_cell.angle_beta   90.00
_cell.angle_gamma   90.00
#
_symmetry.space_group_name_H-M   'P 1'
#
loop_
_entity.id
_entity.type
_entity.pdbx_description
1 polymer ?
#
loop_
_entity_poly.entity_id
_entity_poly.type
_entity_poly.pdbx_seq_one_letter_code
_entity_poly.pdbx_strand_id
1 'polypeptide(L)'
;RIRNTQFKNNLIPTGLKWEEMLYPLYQKYKNYITWGDQDLLNIIFYFNPECLFLFPCQWNYRPDHCMYGSNCKGAEEEGISILHGSRGVYHDDKQPTFKALYEVIRDFSFEDNLFQSMYYPLQSKFLNTVHTLCGRIPQVFLKQIERTMKKVYEKHVIVNIGANFRL
;
A
#
# COMPACT_ATOMS: atom_id res chain seq x y z
N ARG A 1 -0.57 17.24 17.93
CA ARG A 1 -2.04 16.99 17.99
C ARG A 1 -2.32 15.65 18.68
N ILE A 2 -2.04 14.49 18.08
CA ILE A 2 -2.37 13.16 18.66
C ILE A 2 -1.73 12.90 20.05
N ARG A 3 -0.48 13.32 20.27
CA ARG A 3 0.25 13.12 21.54
C ARG A 3 -0.35 13.85 22.73
N ASN A 4 -1.15 14.89 22.50
CA ASN A 4 -1.78 15.69 23.56
C ASN A 4 -3.28 15.42 23.69
N THR A 5 -3.84 14.53 22.84
CA THR A 5 -5.26 14.17 22.87
C THR A 5 -5.52 13.16 24.00
N GLN A 6 -6.58 13.39 24.76
CA GLN A 6 -7.14 12.41 25.68
C GLN A 6 -8.14 11.54 24.93
N PHE A 7 -7.86 10.25 24.82
CA PHE A 7 -8.69 9.30 24.10
C PHE A 7 -9.70 8.65 25.04
N LYS A 8 -10.96 8.64 24.60
CA LYS A 8 -12.03 7.88 25.25
C LYS A 8 -11.66 6.40 25.24
N ASN A 9 -11.96 5.71 26.32
CA ASN A 9 -11.69 4.28 26.47
C ASN A 9 -12.61 3.69 27.55
N ASN A 10 -12.54 2.37 27.74
CA ASN A 10 -13.31 1.66 28.76
C ASN A 10 -12.45 1.13 29.93
N LEU A 11 -11.32 1.80 30.19
CA LEU A 11 -10.42 1.53 31.32
C LEU A 11 -10.64 2.57 32.43
N ILE A 12 -10.63 3.86 32.09
CA ILE A 12 -10.84 4.97 33.04
C ILE A 12 -11.74 6.08 32.45
N PRO A 13 -12.59 6.73 33.27
CA PRO A 13 -13.53 7.76 32.79
C PRO A 13 -12.87 9.00 32.19
N THR A 14 -11.67 9.37 32.64
CA THR A 14 -10.97 10.60 32.24
C THR A 14 -10.31 10.52 30.86
N GLY A 15 -10.29 9.35 30.23
CA GLY A 15 -9.48 9.11 29.04
C GLY A 15 -8.01 8.85 29.36
N LEU A 16 -7.25 8.42 28.35
CA LEU A 16 -5.81 8.16 28.41
C LEU A 16 -5.12 8.85 27.24
N LYS A 17 -3.86 9.27 27.43
CA LYS A 17 -3.04 9.73 26.31
C LYS A 17 -2.62 8.57 25.41
N TRP A 18 -2.23 8.90 24.18
CA TRP A 18 -1.72 7.94 23.20
C TRP A 18 -0.71 6.93 23.77
N GLU A 19 0.31 7.42 24.47
CA GLU A 19 1.40 6.62 25.04
C GLU A 19 0.99 5.75 26.23
N GLU A 20 -0.14 6.06 26.86
CA GLU A 20 -0.65 5.39 28.06
C GLU A 20 -1.65 4.27 27.72
N MET A 21 -2.16 4.21 26.48
CA MET A 21 -3.25 3.31 26.10
C MET A 21 -2.83 1.87 25.81
N LEU A 22 -1.72 1.68 25.07
CA LEU A 22 -1.43 0.39 24.44
C LEU A 22 -1.27 -0.74 25.45
N TYR A 23 -0.48 -0.54 26.50
CA TYR A 23 -0.19 -1.58 27.48
C TYR A 23 -1.42 -1.97 28.33
N PRO A 24 -2.18 -1.03 28.93
CA PRO A 24 -3.42 -1.36 29.62
C PRO A 24 -4.48 -2.04 28.75
N LEU A 25 -4.65 -1.58 27.49
CA LEU A 25 -5.56 -2.23 26.55
C LEU A 25 -5.10 -3.64 26.23
N TYR A 26 -3.80 -3.84 25.97
CA TYR A 26 -3.23 -5.17 25.76
C TYR A 26 -3.50 -6.08 26.95
N GLN A 27 -3.24 -5.65 28.19
CA GLN A 27 -3.48 -6.50 29.36
C GLN A 27 -4.95 -6.92 29.51
N LYS A 28 -5.89 -6.02 29.20
CA LYS A 28 -7.32 -6.31 29.24
C LYS A 28 -7.76 -7.26 28.13
N TYR A 29 -7.22 -7.10 26.92
CA TYR A 29 -7.72 -7.73 25.71
C TYR A 29 -6.86 -8.87 25.16
N LYS A 30 -5.68 -9.16 25.72
CA LYS A 30 -4.71 -10.16 25.21
C LYS A 30 -5.27 -11.55 24.93
N ASN A 31 -6.33 -11.97 25.62
CA ASN A 31 -6.99 -13.26 25.42
C ASN A 31 -8.13 -13.23 24.38
N TYR A 32 -8.48 -12.05 23.87
CA TYR A 32 -9.58 -11.81 22.94
C TYR A 32 -9.12 -11.26 21.58
N ILE A 33 -7.86 -10.85 21.48
CA ILE A 33 -7.29 -10.28 20.26
C ILE A 33 -6.44 -11.32 19.55
N THR A 34 -6.50 -11.30 18.22
CA THR A 34 -5.73 -12.21 17.36
C THR A 34 -4.59 -11.47 16.68
N TRP A 35 -4.82 -10.23 16.27
CA TRP A 35 -3.89 -9.40 15.51
C TRP A 35 -3.44 -8.22 16.38
N GLY A 36 -2.53 -8.51 17.32
CA GLY A 36 -2.15 -7.65 18.45
C GLY A 36 -2.21 -6.14 18.21
N ASP A 37 -1.36 -5.60 17.35
CA ASP A 37 -1.30 -4.17 17.07
C ASP A 37 -2.55 -3.65 16.32
N GLN A 38 -3.01 -4.36 15.29
CA GLN A 38 -4.20 -3.97 14.52
C GLN A 38 -5.46 -3.93 15.39
N ASP A 39 -5.68 -4.95 16.23
CA ASP A 39 -6.82 -5.06 17.12
C ASP A 39 -6.79 -3.99 18.21
N LEU A 40 -5.60 -3.69 18.77
CA LEU A 40 -5.46 -2.61 19.75
C LEU A 40 -5.82 -1.25 19.15
N LEU A 41 -5.36 -0.95 17.93
CA LEU A 41 -5.74 0.27 17.23
C LEU A 41 -7.24 0.30 16.93
N ASN A 42 -7.82 -0.83 16.51
CA ASN A 42 -9.27 -0.94 16.28
C ASN A 42 -10.07 -0.65 17.55
N ILE A 43 -9.65 -1.14 18.71
CA ILE A 43 -10.29 -0.85 20.00
C ILE A 43 -10.18 0.65 20.33
N ILE A 44 -9.03 1.28 20.12
CA ILE A 44 -8.86 2.72 20.35
C ILE A 44 -9.81 3.52 19.47
N PHE A 45 -9.84 3.23 18.16
CA PHE A 45 -10.67 3.98 17.21
C PHE A 45 -12.17 3.63 17.29
N TYR A 46 -12.54 2.48 17.85
CA TYR A 46 -13.94 2.19 18.19
C TYR A 46 -14.52 3.24 19.15
N PHE A 47 -13.76 3.65 20.17
CA PHE A 47 -14.18 4.70 21.11
C PHE A 47 -13.92 6.12 20.61
N ASN A 48 -13.10 6.28 19.58
CA ASN A 48 -12.66 7.59 19.05
C ASN A 48 -12.71 7.61 17.51
N PRO A 49 -13.88 7.36 16.88
CA PRO A 49 -13.99 7.28 15.42
C PRO A 49 -13.60 8.60 14.73
N GLU A 50 -13.74 9.73 15.40
CA GLU A 50 -13.32 11.05 14.93
C GLU A 50 -11.79 11.21 14.77
N CYS A 51 -11.02 10.32 15.39
CA CYS A 51 -9.57 10.31 15.33
C CYS A 51 -9.02 9.38 14.22
N LEU A 52 -9.90 8.66 13.52
CA LEU A 52 -9.51 7.75 12.45
C LEU A 52 -9.60 8.43 11.08
N PHE A 53 -8.47 8.48 10.37
CA PHE A 53 -8.44 8.86 8.97
C PHE A 53 -8.43 7.61 8.09
N LEU A 54 -9.52 7.38 7.36
CA LEU A 54 -9.65 6.23 6.48
C LEU A 54 -8.97 6.49 5.13
N PHE A 55 -7.95 5.70 4.83
CA PHE A 55 -7.31 5.72 3.52
C PHE A 55 -8.19 5.05 2.46
N PRO A 56 -8.28 5.61 1.24
CA PRO A 56 -8.90 4.93 0.10
C PRO A 56 -8.22 3.59 -0.23
N CYS A 57 -8.95 2.66 -0.83
CA CYS A 57 -8.52 1.27 -1.04
C CYS A 57 -7.19 1.12 -1.82
N GLN A 58 -6.85 2.05 -2.72
CA GLN A 58 -5.59 2.01 -3.48
C GLN A 58 -4.34 2.21 -2.61
N TRP A 59 -4.49 2.66 -1.36
CA TRP A 59 -3.41 2.83 -0.39
C TRP A 59 -3.22 1.61 0.53
N ASN A 60 -3.98 0.53 0.33
CA ASN A 60 -3.81 -0.74 1.05
C ASN A 60 -4.29 -1.90 0.17
N TYR A 61 -3.85 -1.94 -1.08
CA TYR A 61 -4.37 -2.88 -2.06
C TYR A 61 -3.88 -4.31 -1.80
N ARG A 62 -4.81 -5.19 -1.45
CA ARG A 62 -4.63 -6.63 -1.17
C ARG A 62 -5.25 -7.51 -2.26
N PRO A 63 -4.94 -8.82 -2.28
CA PRO A 63 -5.59 -9.77 -3.18
C PRO A 63 -7.11 -9.76 -3.15
N ASP A 64 -7.70 -9.51 -1.98
CA ASP A 64 -9.15 -9.44 -1.78
C ASP A 64 -9.82 -8.39 -2.69
N HIS A 65 -9.05 -7.44 -3.25
CA HIS A 65 -9.59 -6.43 -4.18
C HIS A 65 -9.68 -6.85 -5.65
N CYS A 66 -9.15 -8.02 -6.01
CA CYS A 66 -9.17 -8.51 -7.39
C CYS A 66 -9.43 -10.01 -7.52
N MET A 67 -9.24 -10.81 -6.46
CA MET A 67 -9.33 -12.27 -6.54
C MET A 67 -10.73 -12.80 -6.85
N TYR A 68 -11.78 -11.98 -6.68
CA TYR A 68 -13.17 -12.28 -7.05
C TYR A 68 -13.74 -11.28 -8.06
N GLY A 69 -12.88 -10.50 -8.72
CA GLY A 69 -13.25 -9.36 -9.53
C GLY A 69 -12.80 -8.05 -8.88
N SER A 70 -12.62 -7.01 -9.71
CA SER A 70 -12.19 -5.70 -9.23
C SER A 70 -13.26 -5.04 -8.37
N ASN A 71 -12.91 -4.66 -7.14
CA ASN A 71 -13.83 -3.99 -6.21
C ASN A 71 -13.24 -2.71 -5.59
N CYS A 72 -12.15 -2.18 -6.15
CA CYS A 72 -11.50 -0.97 -5.68
C CYS A 72 -11.47 0.09 -6.79
N LYS A 73 -12.53 0.90 -6.85
CA LYS A 73 -12.69 2.00 -7.83
C LYS A 73 -11.52 3.00 -7.80
N GLY A 74 -11.00 3.31 -6.62
CA GLY A 74 -9.85 4.19 -6.48
C GLY A 74 -8.58 3.65 -7.15
N ALA A 75 -8.38 2.33 -7.18
CA ALA A 75 -7.26 1.72 -7.91
C ALA A 75 -7.51 1.69 -9.43
N GLU A 76 -8.77 1.55 -9.87
CA GLU A 76 -9.12 1.65 -11.29
C GLU A 76 -8.85 3.06 -11.83
N GLU A 77 -9.24 4.09 -11.08
CA GLU A 77 -9.10 5.50 -11.46
C GLU A 77 -7.65 5.97 -11.31
N GLU A 78 -7.04 5.74 -10.14
CA GLU A 78 -5.74 6.32 -9.77
C GLU A 78 -4.57 5.34 -9.86
N GLY A 79 -4.83 4.04 -9.93
CA GLY A 79 -3.79 3.01 -9.82
C GLY A 79 -3.44 2.72 -8.36
N ILE A 80 -2.82 1.56 -8.14
CA ILE A 80 -2.40 1.11 -6.81
C ILE A 80 -1.23 1.96 -6.31
N SER A 81 -1.43 2.66 -5.19
CA SER A 81 -0.37 3.47 -4.55
C SER A 81 0.47 2.64 -3.57
N ILE A 82 -0.17 1.72 -2.84
CA ILE A 82 0.52 0.77 -1.97
C ILE A 82 -0.08 -0.62 -2.21
N LEU A 83 0.78 -1.54 -2.66
CA LEU A 83 0.46 -2.96 -2.73
C LEU A 83 0.84 -3.59 -1.40
N HIS A 84 -0.10 -4.32 -0.77
CA HIS A 84 0.12 -4.90 0.55
C HIS A 84 0.37 -6.42 0.48
N GLY A 85 1.49 -6.85 1.05
CA GLY A 85 1.97 -8.24 1.07
C GLY A 85 1.28 -9.18 2.05
N SER A 86 -0.04 -9.05 2.24
CA SER A 86 -0.76 -9.83 3.28
C SER A 86 -0.66 -11.32 3.04
N ARG A 87 -0.64 -12.10 4.13
CA ARG A 87 -0.70 -13.57 4.11
C ARG A 87 0.43 -14.21 3.27
N GLY A 88 1.57 -13.54 3.11
CA GLY A 88 2.72 -14.07 2.37
C GLY A 88 2.57 -14.05 0.85
N VAL A 89 1.63 -13.27 0.32
CA VAL A 89 1.26 -13.26 -1.12
C VAL A 89 2.42 -13.00 -2.10
N TYR A 90 3.51 -12.38 -1.65
CA TYR A 90 4.70 -12.17 -2.48
C TYR A 90 5.56 -13.41 -2.67
N HIS A 91 5.33 -14.45 -1.86
CA HIS A 91 6.19 -15.63 -1.77
C HIS A 91 5.46 -16.92 -2.12
N ASP A 92 4.14 -16.89 -2.28
CA ASP A 92 3.35 -18.02 -2.76
C ASP A 92 2.86 -17.83 -4.20
N ASP A 93 2.30 -18.90 -4.78
CA ASP A 93 1.78 -18.90 -6.15
C ASP A 93 0.25 -18.71 -6.21
N LYS A 94 -0.40 -18.33 -5.10
CA LYS A 94 -1.85 -18.14 -5.06
C LYS A 94 -2.28 -16.88 -5.81
N GLN A 95 -1.42 -15.86 -5.85
CA GLN A 95 -1.65 -14.59 -6.54
C GLN A 95 -0.41 -14.16 -7.33
N PRO A 96 -0.16 -14.80 -8.48
CA PRO A 96 1.07 -14.62 -9.24
C PRO A 96 1.32 -13.18 -9.70
N THR A 97 0.28 -12.36 -9.88
CA THR A 97 0.42 -10.93 -10.19
C THR A 97 1.13 -10.14 -9.08
N PHE A 98 0.85 -10.44 -7.81
CA PHE A 98 1.48 -9.77 -6.66
C PHE A 98 2.95 -10.18 -6.55
N LYS A 99 3.22 -11.48 -6.66
CA LYS A 99 4.58 -12.04 -6.68
C LYS A 99 5.40 -11.49 -7.85
N ALA A 100 4.84 -11.42 -9.05
CA ALA A 100 5.51 -10.87 -10.23
C ALA A 100 6.00 -9.43 -10.01
N LEU A 101 5.15 -8.57 -9.43
CA LEU A 101 5.53 -7.19 -9.10
C LEU A 101 6.60 -7.14 -8.01
N TYR A 102 6.44 -7.92 -6.95
CA TYR A 102 7.43 -7.99 -5.88
C TYR A 102 8.82 -8.42 -6.39
N GLU A 103 8.89 -9.49 -7.20
CA GLU A 103 10.15 -10.00 -7.75
C GLU A 103 10.86 -8.94 -8.60
N VAL A 104 10.14 -8.25 -9.48
CA VAL A 104 10.74 -7.21 -10.32
C VAL A 104 11.25 -6.04 -9.49
N ILE A 105 10.50 -5.60 -8.47
CA ILE A 105 10.96 -4.51 -7.60
C ILE A 105 12.15 -4.94 -6.73
N ARG A 106 12.14 -6.18 -6.21
CA ARG A 106 13.23 -6.74 -5.40
C ARG A 106 14.52 -6.83 -6.21
N ASP A 107 14.42 -7.23 -7.48
CA ASP A 107 15.58 -7.47 -8.35
C ASP A 107 16.02 -6.19 -9.09
N PHE A 108 15.27 -5.09 -8.97
CA PHE A 108 15.60 -3.80 -9.59
C PHE A 108 16.65 -3.02 -8.79
N SER A 109 17.75 -2.64 -9.44
CA SER A 109 18.72 -1.69 -8.91
C SER A 109 18.27 -0.25 -9.16
N PHE A 110 18.37 0.63 -8.16
CA PHE A 110 18.01 2.04 -8.31
C PHE A 110 18.87 2.82 -9.32
N GLU A 111 20.04 2.30 -9.68
CA GLU A 111 20.94 2.89 -10.69
C GLU A 111 20.54 2.51 -12.12
N ASP A 112 19.69 1.49 -12.28
CA ASP A 112 19.31 0.96 -13.58
C ASP A 112 18.27 1.82 -14.30
N ASN A 113 18.13 1.57 -15.60
CA ASN A 113 17.08 2.18 -16.40
C ASN A 113 15.70 1.65 -15.99
N LEU A 114 14.84 2.53 -15.44
CA LEU A 114 13.48 2.20 -15.01
C LEU A 114 12.63 1.49 -16.07
N PHE A 115 12.79 1.85 -17.35
CA PHE A 115 12.01 1.22 -18.42
C PHE A 115 12.49 -0.19 -18.72
N GLN A 116 13.80 -0.34 -18.97
CA GLN A 116 14.39 -1.62 -19.40
C GLN A 116 14.49 -2.63 -18.26
N SER A 117 14.86 -2.20 -17.06
CA SER A 117 15.17 -3.09 -15.94
C SER A 117 14.00 -3.33 -14.98
N MET A 118 12.94 -2.53 -15.04
CA MET A 118 11.76 -2.70 -14.17
C MET A 118 10.45 -2.78 -14.97
N TYR A 119 10.10 -1.75 -15.73
CA TYR A 119 8.77 -1.67 -16.36
C TYR A 119 8.54 -2.75 -17.43
N TYR A 120 9.46 -2.93 -18.36
CA TYR A 120 9.34 -3.95 -19.41
C TYR A 120 9.32 -5.39 -18.86
N PRO A 121 10.22 -5.78 -17.94
CA PRO A 121 10.16 -7.07 -17.26
C PRO A 121 8.83 -7.30 -16.52
N LEU A 122 8.29 -6.26 -15.88
CA LEU A 122 7.00 -6.33 -15.18
C LEU A 122 5.85 -6.61 -16.15
N GLN A 123 5.78 -5.87 -17.26
CA GLN A 123 4.78 -6.11 -18.30
C GLN A 123 4.87 -7.53 -18.85
N SER A 124 6.08 -8.02 -19.13
CA SER A 124 6.31 -9.38 -19.61
C SER A 124 5.83 -10.43 -18.60
N LYS A 125 6.16 -10.28 -17.31
CA LYS A 125 5.69 -11.19 -16.26
C LYS A 125 4.17 -11.17 -16.12
N PHE A 126 3.51 -10.01 -16.24
CA PHE A 126 2.05 -9.91 -16.13
C PHE A 126 1.32 -10.70 -17.21
N LEU A 127 1.88 -10.86 -18.42
CA LEU A 127 1.31 -11.71 -19.47
C LEU A 127 1.15 -13.17 -19.01
N ASN A 128 2.02 -13.65 -18.11
CA ASN A 128 1.93 -15.00 -17.56
C ASN A 128 0.86 -15.15 -16.45
N THR A 129 0.27 -14.04 -15.99
CA THR A 129 -0.67 -14.03 -14.85
C THR A 129 -2.15 -13.89 -15.26
N VAL A 130 -2.43 -13.69 -16.54
CA VAL A 130 -3.76 -13.40 -17.11
C VAL A 130 -4.82 -14.49 -16.89
N HIS A 131 -4.38 -15.69 -16.50
CA HIS A 131 -5.27 -16.78 -16.11
C HIS A 131 -6.01 -16.50 -14.79
N THR A 132 -5.52 -15.57 -13.96
CA THR A 132 -6.18 -15.10 -12.72
C THR A 132 -6.98 -13.82 -12.94
N LEU A 133 -7.97 -13.55 -12.08
CA LEU A 133 -8.74 -12.30 -12.16
C LEU A 133 -7.87 -11.06 -11.91
N CYS A 134 -6.93 -11.13 -10.96
CA CYS A 134 -5.96 -10.06 -10.72
C CYS A 134 -5.06 -9.80 -11.94
N GLY A 135 -4.61 -10.85 -12.62
CA GLY A 135 -3.76 -10.72 -13.81
C GLY A 135 -4.48 -10.21 -15.06
N ARG A 136 -5.82 -10.16 -15.06
CA ARG A 136 -6.63 -9.55 -16.14
C ARG A 136 -6.77 -8.04 -16.01
N ILE A 137 -6.32 -7.45 -14.91
CA ILE A 137 -6.35 -6.00 -14.68
C ILE A 137 -4.94 -5.40 -14.48
N PRO A 138 -3.93 -5.73 -15.31
CA PRO A 138 -2.55 -5.27 -15.11
C PRO A 138 -2.43 -3.74 -15.08
N GLN A 139 -3.35 -3.02 -15.73
CA GLN A 139 -3.37 -1.55 -15.77
C GLN A 139 -3.44 -0.90 -14.38
N VAL A 140 -4.11 -1.52 -13.39
CA VAL A 140 -4.21 -0.93 -12.05
C VAL A 140 -2.88 -0.99 -11.30
N PHE A 141 -2.06 -2.01 -11.60
CA PHE A 141 -0.73 -2.18 -11.03
C PHE A 141 0.30 -1.27 -11.70
N LEU A 142 0.17 -1.01 -13.01
CA LEU A 142 1.14 -0.23 -13.79
C LEU A 142 0.94 1.28 -13.68
N LYS A 143 -0.29 1.77 -13.50
CA LYS A 143 -0.61 3.21 -13.62
C LYS A 143 0.24 4.14 -12.74
N GLN A 144 0.52 3.77 -11.48
CA GLN A 144 1.38 4.61 -10.62
C GLN A 144 2.87 4.53 -10.98
N ILE A 145 3.32 3.39 -11.51
CA ILE A 145 4.67 3.21 -12.04
C ILE A 145 4.84 4.10 -13.28
N GLU A 146 3.92 4.05 -14.24
CA GLU A 146 3.91 4.89 -15.44
C GLU A 146 3.94 6.39 -15.11
N ARG A 147 3.08 6.81 -14.17
CA ARG A 147 3.07 8.20 -13.66
C ARG A 147 4.41 8.60 -13.05
N THR A 148 5.06 7.71 -12.30
CA THR A 148 6.37 7.96 -11.70
C THR A 148 7.45 8.08 -12.77
N MET A 149 7.48 7.15 -13.72
CA MET A 149 8.43 7.18 -14.83
C MET A 149 8.31 8.45 -15.67
N LYS A 150 7.09 8.89 -15.98
CA LYS A 150 6.84 10.16 -16.66
C LYS A 150 7.41 11.34 -15.88
N LYS A 151 7.15 11.44 -14.59
CA LYS A 151 7.69 12.52 -13.73
C LYS A 151 9.22 12.50 -13.66
N VAL A 152 9.82 11.32 -13.55
CA VAL A 152 11.28 11.16 -13.54
C VAL A 152 11.86 11.61 -14.88
N TYR A 153 11.28 11.18 -16.00
CA TYR A 153 11.71 11.57 -17.34
C TYR A 153 11.62 13.08 -17.54
N GLU A 154 10.48 13.70 -17.20
CA GLU A 154 10.27 15.14 -17.30
C GLU A 154 11.31 15.91 -16.47
N LYS A 155 11.59 15.47 -15.24
CA LYS A 155 12.59 16.11 -14.37
C LYS A 155 14.01 16.03 -14.96
N HIS A 156 14.40 14.90 -15.55
CA HIS A 156 15.77 14.74 -16.05
C HIS A 156 15.95 15.35 -17.44
N VAL A 157 14.97 15.23 -18.33
CA VAL A 157 15.12 15.69 -19.72
C VAL A 157 14.74 17.16 -19.87
N ILE A 158 13.64 17.62 -19.28
CA ILE A 158 13.19 19.03 -19.46
C ILE A 158 14.11 20.00 -18.71
N VAL A 159 14.60 19.62 -17.51
CA VAL A 159 15.56 20.46 -16.76
C VAL A 159 16.91 20.54 -17.47
N ASN A 160 17.41 19.42 -18.02
CA ASN A 160 18.68 19.41 -18.75
C ASN A 160 18.59 20.17 -20.09
N ILE A 161 17.45 20.10 -20.77
CA ILE A 161 17.18 20.92 -21.96
C ILE A 161 17.16 22.41 -21.55
N GLY A 162 16.38 22.78 -20.53
CA GLY A 162 16.27 24.18 -20.07
C GLY A 162 17.58 24.79 -19.55
N ALA A 163 18.49 23.96 -19.01
CA ALA A 163 19.84 24.39 -18.62
C ALA A 163 20.77 24.57 -19.83
N ASN A 164 20.70 23.67 -20.83
CA ASN A 164 21.51 23.75 -22.05
C ASN A 164 21.07 24.86 -23.02
N PHE A 165 19.86 25.41 -22.88
CA PHE A 165 19.38 26.57 -23.64
C PHE A 165 19.62 27.93 -22.93
N ARG A 166 20.38 27.95 -21.82
CA ARG A 166 20.88 29.19 -21.16
C ARG A 166 22.36 29.46 -21.48
N LEU A 167 22.74 29.34 -22.76
CA LEU A 167 24.01 29.81 -23.30
C LEU A 167 23.73 30.93 -24.30
#